data_AF-A0A5P8KI37-F1
#
_entry.id   AF-A0A5P8KI37-F1
#
_cell.length_a   1.000
_cell.length_b   1.000
_cell.length_c   1.000
_cell.angle_alpha   90.00
_cell.angle_beta   90.00
_cell.angle_gamma   90.00
#
_symmetry.space_group_name_H-M   'P 1'
#
loop_
_entity.id
_entity.type
_entity.pdbx_description
1 polymer ?
#
loop_
_entity_poly.entity_id
_entity_poly.type
_entity_poly.pdbx_seq_one_letter_code
_entity_poly.pdbx_strand_id
1 'polypeptide(L)' 'MPALLRPRATEVNHRDGLGPLGPRGHDWTNLQAMTKAHHSRETARHQPGGWNDRETP' A
#
# COMPACT_ATOMS: atom_id res chain seq x y z
N MET A 1 -21.55 19.95 -7.58
CA MET A 1 -20.11 19.84 -7.29
C MET A 1 -19.42 19.26 -8.51
N PRO A 2 -18.32 19.84 -9.01
CA PRO A 2 -17.58 19.23 -10.12
C PRO A 2 -17.03 17.86 -9.70
N ALA A 3 -16.97 16.91 -10.63
CA ALA A 3 -16.37 15.61 -10.38
C ALA A 3 -14.90 15.79 -9.99
N LEU A 4 -14.45 15.10 -8.94
CA LEU A 4 -13.03 15.05 -8.59
C LEU A 4 -12.25 14.52 -9.80
N LEU A 5 -11.46 15.39 -10.43
CA LEU A 5 -10.57 15.03 -11.56
C LEU A 5 -9.55 13.94 -11.18
N ARG A 6 -9.38 13.67 -9.88
CA ARG A 6 -8.48 12.64 -9.36
C ARG A 6 -9.22 11.83 -8.28
N PRO A 7 -9.26 10.49 -8.38
CA PRO A 7 -9.87 9.67 -7.35
C PRO A 7 -9.23 9.93 -5.98
N ARG A 8 -10.03 9.85 -4.91
CA ARG A 8 -9.51 10.00 -3.55
C ARG A 8 -8.59 8.84 -3.20
N ALA A 9 -7.58 9.11 -2.38
CA ALA A 9 -6.84 8.06 -1.73
C ALA A 9 -7.76 7.33 -0.75
N THR A 10 -7.71 6.00 -0.77
CA THR A 10 -8.53 5.11 0.09
C THR A 10 -7.68 4.04 0.76
N GLU A 11 -6.38 4.01 0.47
CA GLU A 11 -5.44 3.01 0.94
C GLU A 11 -4.20 3.71 1.49
N VAL A 12 -3.52 3.06 2.44
CA VAL A 12 -2.22 3.48 2.98
C VAL A 12 -1.19 2.44 2.58
N ASN A 13 -0.15 2.87 1.87
CA ASN A 13 0.99 2.04 1.50
C ASN A 13 2.15 2.26 2.47
N HIS A 14 2.78 1.17 2.90
CA HIS A 14 4.07 1.18 3.59
C HIS A 14 5.19 1.15 2.55
N ARG A 15 5.99 2.21 2.47
CA ARG A 15 7.04 2.38 1.44
C ARG A 15 8.12 1.30 1.52
N ASP A 16 8.42 0.81 2.73
CA ASP A 16 9.36 -0.29 2.97
C ASP A 16 8.77 -1.68 2.65
N GLY A 17 7.47 -1.75 2.40
CA GLY A 17 6.76 -2.99 2.11
C GLY A 17 6.62 -3.96 3.28
N LEU A 18 6.99 -3.58 4.51
CA LEU A 18 6.97 -4.47 5.69
C LEU A 18 5.63 -4.46 6.43
N GLY A 19 4.72 -3.57 6.03
CA GLY A 19 3.38 -3.46 6.61
C GLY A 19 3.38 -2.89 8.04
N PRO A 20 2.23 -2.96 8.73
CA PRO A 20 2.04 -2.31 10.03
C PRO A 20 2.85 -2.91 11.18
N LEU A 21 3.30 -4.17 11.05
CA LEU A 21 4.12 -4.84 12.06
C LEU A 21 5.63 -4.66 11.83
N GLY A 22 6.03 -4.00 10.74
CA GLY A 22 7.42 -3.66 10.48
C GLY A 22 7.95 -2.60 11.46
N PRO A 23 9.28 -2.45 11.60
CA PRO A 23 9.90 -1.48 12.54
C PRO A 23 9.44 -0.03 12.33
N ARG A 24 8.99 0.32 11.12
CA ARG A 24 8.50 1.65 10.73
C ARG A 24 7.01 1.65 10.38
N GLY A 25 6.23 0.70 10.91
CA GLY A 25 4.82 0.49 10.55
C GLY A 25 3.89 1.68 10.80
N HIS A 26 4.27 2.58 11.73
CA HIS A 26 3.54 3.80 12.08
C HIS A 26 4.36 5.09 11.91
N ASP A 27 5.54 5.00 11.29
CA ASP A 27 6.35 6.17 10.96
C ASP A 27 5.72 6.91 9.78
N TRP A 28 5.29 8.16 9.99
CA TRP A 28 4.67 8.98 8.96
C TRP A 28 5.52 9.14 7.69
N THR A 29 6.84 9.05 7.79
CA THR A 29 7.74 9.13 6.64
C THR A 29 7.77 7.83 5.82
N ASN A 30 7.30 6.72 6.39
CA ASN A 30 7.12 5.43 5.72
C ASN A 30 5.71 5.24 5.13
N LEU A 31 4.74 6.08 5.49
CA LEU A 31 3.36 5.97 5.01
C LEU A 31 3.11 6.83 3.78
N GLN A 32 2.30 6.31 2.86
CA GLN A 32 1.86 7.04 1.67
C GLN A 32 0.39 6.77 1.37
N ALA A 33 -0.42 7.83 1.25
CA ALA A 33 -1.81 7.72 0.85
C ALA A 33 -1.93 7.46 -0.67
N MET A 34 -2.67 6.44 -1.07
CA MET A 34 -2.80 6.02 -2.47
C MET A 34 -4.26 5.69 -2.83
N THR A 35 -4.59 5.82 -4.12
CA THR A 35 -5.82 5.23 -4.67
C THR A 35 -5.67 3.72 -4.75
N LYS A 36 -6.78 2.97 -4.71
CA LYS A 36 -6.73 1.50 -4.81
C LYS A 36 -5.95 1.01 -6.03
N ALA A 37 -6.19 1.58 -7.20
CA ALA A 37 -5.54 1.18 -8.45
C ALA A 37 -4.02 1.36 -8.40
N HIS A 38 -3.54 2.48 -7.84
CA HIS A 38 -2.11 2.71 -7.68
C HIS A 38 -1.51 1.75 -6.65
N HIS A 39 -2.19 1.54 -5.53
CA HIS A 39 -1.73 0.62 -4.50
C HIS A 39 -1.61 -0.82 -5.03
N SER A 40 -2.63 -1.32 -5.75
CA SER A 40 -2.59 -2.64 -6.36
C SER A 40 -1.43 -2.81 -7.36
N ARG A 41 -1.12 -1.78 -8.15
CA ARG A 41 0.02 -1.82 -9.08
C ARG A 41 1.37 -1.84 -8.34
N GLU A 42 1.48 -1.08 -7.25
CA GLU A 42 2.69 -1.05 -6.43
C GLU A 42 2.94 -2.41 -5.76
N THR A 43 1.91 -2.98 -5.14
CA THR A 43 1.94 -4.33 -4.57
C THR A 43 2.36 -5.36 -5.62
N ALA A 44 1.73 -5.37 -6.80
CA ALA A 44 2.05 -6.34 -7.85
C ALA A 44 3.49 -6.21 -8.37
N ARG A 45 4.08 -5.01 -8.35
CA ARG A 45 5.44 -4.75 -8.84
C ARG A 45 6.52 -5.11 -7.80
N HIS A 46 6.25 -4.82 -6.53
CA HIS A 46 7.29 -4.82 -5.48
C HIS A 46 7.08 -5.90 -4.41
N GLN A 47 5.89 -6.50 -4.34
CA GLN A 47 5.55 -7.55 -3.39
C GLN A 47 5.02 -8.79 -4.14
N PRO A 48 5.89 -9.50 -4.89
CA PRO A 48 5.49 -10.75 -5.54
C PRO A 48 4.96 -11.72 -4.48
N GLY A 49 3.69 -12.10 -4.66
CA GLY A 49 2.91 -13.00 -3.79
C GLY A 49 1.89 -12.32 -2.86
N GLY A 50 2.04 -11.02 -2.57
CA GLY A 50 1.13 -10.31 -1.66
C GLY A 50 1.12 -10.85 -0.22
N TRP A 51 0.41 -10.17 0.68
CA TRP A 51 0.34 -10.55 2.10
C TRP A 51 -0.25 -11.96 2.35
N ASN A 52 -0.97 -12.51 1.37
CA ASN A 52 -1.60 -13.82 1.43
C ASN A 52 -0.79 -14.97 0.81
N ASP A 53 0.31 -14.75 0.07
CA ASP A 53 1.26 -15.84 -0.30
C ASP A 53 2.24 -16.13 0.84
N ARG A 54 1.72 -16.34 2.05
CA ARG A 54 2.51 -17.12 2.98
C ARG A 54 2.39 -18.56 2.52
N GLU A 55 3.47 -19.11 1.96
CA GLU A 55 3.71 -20.55 2.03
C GLU A 55 3.50 -20.94 3.49
N THR A 56 2.37 -21.59 3.75
CA THR A 56 2.16 -22.27 5.03
C THR A 56 3.08 -23.49 4.97
N PRO A 57 3.90 -23.76 6.00
CA PRO A 57 4.77 -24.94 6.01
C PRO A 57 3.97 -26.25 5.85
#